data_AF-A0A7S0GIF8-F1
#
_entry.id   AF-A0A7S0GIF8-F1
#
_cell.length_a   1.000
_cell.length_b   1.000
_cell.length_c   1.000
_cell.angle_alpha   90.00
_cell.angle_beta   90.00
_cell.angle_gamma   90.00
#
_symmetry.space_group_name_H-M   'P 1'
#
loop_
_entity.id
_entity.type
_entity.pdbx_description
1 polymer ?
#
loop_
_entity_poly.entity_id
_entity_poly.type
_entity_poly.pdbx_seq_one_letter_code
_entity_poly.pdbx_strand_id
1 'polypeptide(L)'
;MQVTKVTQDPKTGQLHFKREEIRTNVFRPHWNQPTMTLNELGDIEVADAMERAQKQKEEEAAALNRPRRYDQLERDGMEDCADLADASSKLDRDWDDFKDDNPRGIGNKLSERGDKNF
;
A
#
# COMPACT_ATOMS: atom_id res chain seq x y z
N MET A 1 -6.10 -8.89 32.72
CA MET A 1 -6.20 -7.56 33.38
C MET A 1 -5.98 -7.75 34.87
N GLN A 2 -4.92 -7.18 35.45
CA GLN A 2 -4.79 -7.12 36.90
C GLN A 2 -5.60 -5.91 37.39
N VAL A 3 -6.69 -6.19 38.10
CA VAL A 3 -7.59 -5.15 38.62
C VAL A 3 -6.98 -4.59 39.89
N THR A 4 -6.74 -3.29 39.94
CA THR A 4 -6.27 -2.55 41.13
C THR A 4 -7.25 -2.80 42.27
N LYS A 5 -6.79 -3.44 43.36
CA LYS A 5 -7.64 -3.72 44.53
C LYS A 5 -7.74 -2.45 45.36
N VAL A 6 -8.74 -1.63 45.06
CA VAL A 6 -9.05 -0.43 45.85
C VAL A 6 -9.81 -0.88 47.10
N THR A 7 -9.17 -0.76 48.26
CA THR A 7 -9.82 -1.01 49.55
C THR A 7 -10.26 0.33 50.14
N GLN A 8 -11.56 0.47 50.41
CA GLN A 8 -12.13 1.64 51.07
C GLN A 8 -12.15 1.42 52.59
N ASP A 9 -11.65 2.40 53.35
CA ASP A 9 -11.75 2.37 54.81
C ASP A 9 -13.22 2.58 55.23
N PRO A 10 -13.87 1.62 55.92
CA PRO A 10 -15.30 1.65 56.21
C PRO A 10 -15.72 2.78 57.17
N LYS A 11 -14.78 3.44 57.87
CA LYS A 11 -15.09 4.52 58.81
C LYS A 11 -14.89 5.92 58.24
N THR A 12 -13.91 6.09 57.37
CA THR A 12 -13.51 7.42 56.84
C THR A 12 -13.88 7.59 55.37
N GLY A 13 -14.23 6.50 54.67
CA GLY A 13 -14.51 6.50 53.24
C GLY A 13 -13.28 6.70 52.36
N GLN A 14 -12.07 6.83 52.94
CA GLN A 14 -10.83 7.03 52.20
C GLN A 14 -10.44 5.79 51.40
N LEU A 15 -10.05 5.99 50.15
CA LEU A 15 -9.57 4.93 49.27
C LEU A 15 -8.09 4.68 49.55
N HIS A 16 -7.77 3.51 50.12
CA HIS A 16 -6.40 3.05 50.26
C HIS A 16 -5.98 2.31 48.99
N PHE A 17 -5.25 3.02 48.15
CA PHE A 17 -4.43 2.39 47.12
C PHE A 17 -3.17 1.85 47.78
N LYS A 18 -2.74 0.62 47.44
CA LYS A 18 -1.42 0.16 47.86
C LYS A 18 -0.39 1.13 47.29
N ARG A 19 0.35 1.82 48.16
CA ARG A 19 1.37 2.82 47.79
C ARG A 19 2.33 2.32 46.69
N GLU A 20 2.62 1.03 46.69
CA GLU A 20 3.44 0.32 45.69
C GLU A 20 2.81 0.28 44.29
N GLU A 21 1.50 0.10 44.18
CA GLU A 21 0.77 0.07 42.90
C GLU A 21 0.73 1.46 42.25
N ILE A 22 0.50 2.52 43.04
CA ILE A 22 0.59 3.90 42.55
C ILE A 22 2.01 4.18 42.06
N ARG A 23 3.01 3.86 42.89
CA ARG A 23 4.43 4.12 42.57
C ARG A 23 4.87 3.47 41.26
N THR A 24 4.32 2.29 40.94
CA THR A 24 4.64 1.56 39.71
C THR A 24 4.05 2.22 38.45
N ASN A 25 2.97 2.99 38.58
CA ASN A 25 2.22 3.54 37.45
C ASN A 25 2.50 5.04 37.17
N VAL A 26 3.17 5.78 38.05
CA VAL A 26 3.38 7.26 37.89
C VAL A 26 4.14 7.62 36.61
N PHE A 27 5.08 6.78 36.18
CA PHE A 27 5.95 7.05 35.02
C PHE A 27 5.71 6.13 33.83
N ARG A 28 4.56 5.44 33.81
CA ARG A 28 4.21 4.59 32.67
C ARG A 28 3.62 5.43 31.53
N PRO A 29 4.16 5.35 30.31
CA PRO A 29 3.56 6.00 29.15
C PRO A 29 2.15 5.47 28.90
N HIS A 30 1.24 6.35 28.45
CA HIS A 30 -0.12 5.98 28.08
C HIS A 30 -0.19 5.26 26.72
N TRP A 31 0.80 5.47 25.84
CA TRP A 31 0.86 4.86 24.52
C TRP A 31 1.68 3.57 24.50
N ASN A 32 1.36 2.71 23.53
CA ASN A 32 2.12 1.50 23.26
C ASN A 32 3.56 1.84 22.94
N GLN A 33 4.49 1.18 23.62
CA GLN A 33 5.91 1.37 23.39
C GLN A 33 6.38 0.56 22.17
N PRO A 34 7.41 1.03 21.45
CA PRO A 34 8.08 0.22 20.43
C PRO A 34 8.53 -1.12 21.02
N THR A 35 8.27 -2.20 20.29
CA THR A 35 8.69 -3.56 20.67
C THR A 35 10.05 -3.94 20.09
N MET A 36 10.59 -3.13 19.19
CA MET A 36 11.89 -3.30 18.54
C MET A 36 12.79 -2.10 18.83
N THR A 37 14.10 -2.32 18.74
CA THR A 37 15.10 -1.26 18.88
C THR A 37 15.18 -0.41 17.61
N LEU A 38 15.74 0.80 17.73
CA LEU A 38 15.95 1.68 16.58
C LEU A 38 16.87 1.04 15.52
N ASN A 39 17.86 0.29 15.95
CA ASN A 39 18.79 -0.40 15.04
C ASN A 39 18.08 -1.52 14.29
N GLU A 40 17.28 -2.34 14.98
CA GLU A 40 16.48 -3.40 14.35
C GLU A 40 15.51 -2.82 13.32
N LEU A 41 14.87 -1.68 13.62
CA LEU A 41 14.03 -0.98 12.65
C LEU A 41 14.85 -0.52 11.43
N GLY A 42 16.03 0.04 11.65
CA GLY A 42 16.93 0.48 10.59
C GLY A 42 17.36 -0.68 9.67
N ASP A 43 17.68 -1.83 10.24
CA ASP A 43 18.05 -3.03 9.48
C ASP A 43 16.89 -3.51 8.60
N ILE A 44 15.65 -3.49 9.13
CA ILE A 44 14.44 -3.82 8.37
C ILE A 44 14.22 -2.83 7.22
N GLU A 45 14.32 -1.52 7.48
CA GLU A 45 14.12 -0.50 6.44
C GLU A 45 15.14 -0.60 5.31
N VAL A 46 16.40 -0.88 5.63
CA VAL A 46 17.45 -1.10 4.63
C VAL A 46 17.14 -2.35 3.80
N ALA A 47 16.78 -3.46 4.45
CA ALA A 47 16.41 -4.69 3.74
C ALA A 47 15.22 -4.45 2.79
N ASP A 48 14.17 -3.80 3.26
CA ASP A 48 12.98 -3.47 2.47
C ASP A 48 13.31 -2.52 1.31
N ALA A 49 14.21 -1.56 1.52
CA ALA A 49 14.66 -0.65 0.47
C ALA A 49 15.45 -1.40 -0.61
N MET A 50 16.34 -2.32 -0.22
CA MET A 50 17.09 -3.15 -1.15
C MET A 50 16.16 -4.09 -1.94
N GLU A 51 15.17 -4.70 -1.28
CA GLU A 51 14.18 -5.54 -1.97
C GLU A 51 13.37 -4.74 -2.99
N ARG A 52 12.89 -3.54 -2.61
CA ARG A 52 12.16 -2.66 -3.52
C ARG A 52 13.01 -2.25 -4.72
N ALA A 53 14.26 -1.88 -4.49
CA ALA A 53 15.18 -1.52 -5.56
C ALA A 53 15.47 -2.70 -6.51
N GLN A 54 15.63 -3.90 -5.96
CA GLN A 54 15.84 -5.12 -6.74
C GLN A 54 14.62 -5.46 -7.60
N LYS A 55 13.41 -5.43 -7.00
CA LYS A 55 12.15 -5.63 -7.73
C LYS A 55 11.96 -4.62 -8.85
N GLN A 56 12.22 -3.34 -8.57
CA GLN A 56 12.11 -2.30 -9.59
C GLN A 56 13.08 -2.58 -10.75
N LYS A 57 14.32 -2.94 -10.47
CA LYS A 57 15.33 -3.26 -11.50
C LYS A 57 14.91 -4.47 -12.34
N GLU A 58 14.36 -5.50 -11.70
CA GLU A 58 13.83 -6.69 -12.39
C GLU A 58 12.63 -6.34 -13.27
N GLU A 59 11.72 -5.51 -12.77
CA GLU A 59 10.55 -5.05 -13.51
C GLU A 59 10.92 -4.17 -14.70
N GLU A 60 11.91 -3.28 -14.55
CA GLU A 60 12.45 -2.45 -15.63
C GLU A 60 13.11 -3.31 -16.72
N ALA A 61 13.91 -4.30 -16.32
CA ALA A 61 14.51 -5.25 -17.26
C ALA A 61 13.45 -6.09 -17.99
N ALA A 62 12.43 -6.57 -17.28
CA ALA A 62 11.31 -7.29 -17.87
C ALA A 62 10.42 -6.39 -18.73
N ALA A 63 10.31 -5.10 -18.39
CA ALA A 63 9.53 -4.13 -19.15
C ALA A 63 10.14 -3.81 -20.51
N LEU A 64 11.44 -3.99 -20.69
CA LEU A 64 12.12 -3.81 -21.98
C LEU A 64 11.64 -4.85 -23.02
N ASN A 65 11.39 -6.07 -22.57
CA ASN A 65 10.96 -7.19 -23.41
C ASN A 65 9.44 -7.38 -23.44
N ARG A 66 8.68 -6.52 -22.73
CA ARG A 66 7.21 -6.60 -22.74
C ARG A 66 6.68 -5.95 -24.02
N PRO A 67 5.71 -6.58 -24.69
CA PRO A 67 5.03 -5.95 -25.82
C PRO A 67 4.29 -4.69 -25.35
N ARG A 68 4.43 -3.62 -26.12
CA ARG A 68 3.79 -2.32 -25.90
C ARG A 68 3.06 -1.91 -27.17
N ARG A 69 2.38 -0.77 -27.16
CA ARG A 69 1.81 -0.13 -28.36
C ARG A 69 2.93 0.27 -29.32
N TYR A 70 2.67 0.29 -30.63
CA TYR A 70 3.73 0.54 -31.62
C TYR A 70 4.34 1.94 -31.48
N ASP A 71 3.50 2.95 -31.22
CA ASP A 71 3.92 4.33 -30.96
C ASP A 71 4.97 4.45 -29.83
N GLN A 72 4.91 3.54 -28.84
CA GLN A 72 5.86 3.54 -27.73
C GLN A 72 7.19 2.89 -28.12
N LEU A 73 7.16 1.87 -28.98
CA LEU A 73 8.36 1.23 -29.53
C LEU A 73 9.15 2.20 -30.41
N GLU A 74 8.46 2.97 -31.27
CA GLU A 74 9.08 4.00 -32.11
C GLU A 74 9.75 5.09 -31.27
N ARG A 75 9.08 5.58 -30.22
CA ARG A 75 9.67 6.57 -29.31
C ARG A 75 10.91 6.06 -28.59
N ASP A 76 10.91 4.78 -28.24
CA ASP A 76 12.00 4.14 -27.51
C ASP A 76 13.10 3.60 -28.48
N GLY A 77 12.94 3.77 -29.80
CA GLY A 77 13.90 3.38 -30.85
C GLY A 77 14.04 1.87 -31.04
N MET A 78 12.96 1.12 -30.77
CA MET A 78 12.93 -0.34 -30.77
C MET A 78 12.03 -0.92 -31.86
N GLU A 79 11.63 -0.12 -32.86
CA GLU A 79 10.78 -0.56 -33.96
C GLU A 79 11.37 -1.70 -34.80
N ASP A 80 12.69 -1.80 -34.88
CA ASP A 80 13.40 -2.81 -35.69
C ASP A 80 13.44 -4.22 -35.05
N CYS A 81 12.99 -4.36 -33.80
CA CYS A 81 12.93 -5.66 -33.13
C CYS A 81 11.72 -6.45 -33.63
N ALA A 82 11.93 -7.37 -34.58
CA ALA A 82 10.87 -8.14 -35.24
C ALA A 82 9.88 -8.81 -34.27
N ASP A 83 10.39 -9.41 -33.17
CA ASP A 83 9.55 -10.08 -32.17
C ASP A 83 8.65 -9.09 -31.41
N LEU A 84 9.17 -7.92 -31.05
CA LEU A 84 8.39 -6.87 -30.37
C LEU A 84 7.42 -6.17 -31.31
N ALA A 85 7.82 -5.94 -32.56
CA ALA A 85 6.99 -5.29 -33.57
C ALA A 85 5.75 -6.13 -33.92
N ASP A 86 5.89 -7.45 -34.07
CA ASP A 86 4.75 -8.35 -34.32
C ASP A 86 3.81 -8.42 -33.11
N ALA A 87 4.37 -8.58 -31.91
CA ALA A 87 3.58 -8.61 -30.67
C ALA A 87 2.85 -7.28 -30.41
N SER A 88 3.49 -6.15 -30.73
CA SER A 88 2.88 -4.82 -30.67
C SER A 88 1.74 -4.66 -31.68
N SER A 89 1.94 -5.14 -32.90
CA SER A 89 0.91 -5.06 -33.95
C SER A 89 -0.34 -5.85 -33.57
N LYS A 90 -0.18 -6.99 -32.90
CA LYS A 90 -1.31 -7.74 -32.33
C LYS A 90 -2.01 -6.95 -31.22
N LEU A 91 -1.24 -6.34 -30.30
CA LEU A 91 -1.78 -5.56 -29.20
C LEU A 91 -2.56 -4.34 -29.68
N ASP A 92 -2.10 -3.68 -30.76
CA ASP A 92 -2.79 -2.55 -31.36
C ASP A 92 -4.13 -2.95 -31.98
N ARG A 93 -4.18 -4.10 -32.67
CA ARG A 93 -5.45 -4.66 -33.19
C ARG A 93 -6.41 -5.04 -32.08
N ASP A 94 -5.93 -5.75 -31.05
CA ASP A 94 -6.76 -6.14 -29.90
C ASP A 94 -7.33 -4.90 -29.19
N TRP A 95 -6.59 -3.78 -29.19
CA TRP A 95 -7.06 -2.52 -28.64
C TRP A 95 -8.12 -1.84 -29.50
N ASP A 96 -7.95 -1.85 -30.82
CA ASP A 96 -8.94 -1.31 -31.75
C ASP A 96 -10.24 -2.12 -31.68
N ASP A 97 -10.16 -3.46 -31.65
CA ASP A 97 -11.30 -4.36 -31.43
C ASP A 97 -12.01 -4.04 -30.11
N PHE A 98 -11.25 -3.86 -29.03
CA PHE A 98 -11.81 -3.43 -27.74
C PHE A 98 -12.51 -2.07 -27.84
N LYS A 99 -11.96 -1.11 -28.59
CA LYS A 99 -12.57 0.22 -28.76
C LYS A 99 -13.87 0.16 -29.54
N ASP A 100 -13.93 -0.68 -30.57
CA ASP A 100 -15.13 -0.90 -31.37
C ASP A 100 -16.23 -1.56 -30.55
N ASP A 101 -15.88 -2.54 -29.71
CA ASP A 101 -16.80 -3.17 -28.75
C ASP A 101 -17.23 -2.21 -27.62
N ASN A 102 -16.43 -1.18 -27.35
CA ASN A 102 -16.66 -0.20 -26.29
C ASN A 102 -16.78 1.23 -26.87
N PRO A 103 -17.81 1.53 -27.69
CA PRO A 103 -17.93 2.80 -28.41
C PRO A 103 -18.15 4.00 -27.47
N ARG A 104 -18.55 3.76 -26.23
CA ARG A 104 -18.69 4.79 -25.18
C ARG A 104 -17.53 4.80 -24.18
N GLY A 105 -16.53 3.93 -24.36
CA GLY A 105 -15.42 3.75 -23.43
C GLY A 105 -15.79 3.11 -22.09
N ILE A 106 -14.77 2.88 -21.27
CA ILE A 106 -14.90 2.42 -19.88
C ILE A 106 -15.40 3.59 -19.01
N GLY A 107 -16.57 3.43 -18.38
CA GLY A 107 -17.14 4.43 -17.45
C GLY A 107 -18.42 5.15 -17.91
N ASN A 108 -18.94 4.90 -19.12
CA ASN A 108 -20.21 5.50 -19.59
C ASN A 108 -21.44 4.60 -19.35
N LYS A 109 -21.49 3.88 -18.23
CA LYS A 109 -22.74 3.21 -17.82
C LYS A 109 -23.73 4.29 -17.39
N LEU A 110 -24.89 4.32 -18.06
CA LEU A 110 -25.95 5.32 -17.85
C LEU A 110 -26.40 5.42 -16.38
N SER A 111 -26.18 4.38 -15.57
CA SER A 111 -26.53 4.31 -14.14
C SER A 111 -25.75 5.25 -13.22
N GLU A 112 -24.62 5.83 -13.65
CA GLU A 112 -23.83 6.77 -12.83
C GLU A 112 -24.07 8.25 -13.19
N ARG A 113 -24.85 8.53 -14.24
CA ARG A 113 -25.34 9.89 -14.49
C ARG A 113 -26.54 10.11 -13.58
N GLY A 114 -26.24 10.48 -12.33
CA GLY A 114 -27.24 10.78 -11.31
C GLY A 114 -28.42 11.56 -11.89
N ASP A 115 -29.62 11.14 -11.50
CA ASP A 115 -30.88 11.77 -11.87
C ASP A 115 -30.74 13.30 -11.72
N LYS A 116 -30.64 13.99 -12.86
CA LYS A 116 -30.73 15.45 -12.92
C LYS A 116 -32.19 15.84 -12.79
N ASN A 117 -32.76 15.55 -11.63
CA ASN A 117 -34.03 16.08 -11.15
C ASN A 117 -33.81 16.63 -9.73
N PHE A 118 -32.86 17.57 -9.63
CA PHE A 118 -32.82 18.66 -8.66
C PHE A 118 -32.36 19.92 -9.39
#